data_AF-A0A7S0T5N8-F1
#
_entry.id   AF-A0A7S0T5N8-F1
#
_cell.length_a   1.000
_cell.length_b   1.000
_cell.length_c   1.000
_cell.angle_alpha   90.00
_cell.angle_beta   90.00
_cell.angle_gamma   90.00
#
_symmetry.space_group_name_H-M   'P 1'
#
loop_
_entity.id
_entity.type
_entity.pdbx_description
1 polymer ?
#
loop_
_entity_poly.entity_id
_entity_poly.type
_entity_poly.pdbx_seq_one_letter_code
_entity_poly.pdbx_strand_id
1 'polypeptide(L)'
;GLIVIAAGWFSPKEVVRVLLSGRREISGRVEHIGLLYTKLINRAGKVAYIPNSAMVAHKVENLSRAPYREFREQLAIPFKDLGFVPDIQERIEAFLRSTAGADMLRGMSLAPRCTLTGINSFAGGAVLELVCYNDYRTLRREGFTTMRLRHHIFLGIAEIFESLGVEFAIA
;
A
#
# COMPACT_ATOMS: atom_id res chain seq x y z
N GLY A 1 -26.26 -12.53 9.08
CA GLY A 1 -26.15 -13.13 7.74
C GLY A 1 -26.86 -12.27 6.74
N LEU A 2 -28.19 -12.27 6.78
CA LEU A 2 -29.06 -11.48 5.88
C LEU A 2 -28.61 -10.02 5.70
N ILE A 3 -28.36 -9.29 6.80
CA ILE A 3 -27.89 -7.89 6.71
C ILE A 3 -26.58 -7.77 5.93
N VAL A 4 -25.59 -8.63 6.22
CA VAL A 4 -24.28 -8.61 5.53
C VAL A 4 -24.45 -8.88 4.03
N ILE A 5 -25.31 -9.83 3.68
CA ILE A 5 -25.61 -10.17 2.28
C ILE A 5 -26.35 -9.01 1.60
N ALA A 6 -27.41 -8.49 2.22
CA ALA A 6 -28.24 -7.42 1.67
C ALA A 6 -27.47 -6.11 1.52
N ALA A 7 -26.56 -5.81 2.44
CA ALA A 7 -25.73 -4.61 2.39
C ALA A 7 -24.66 -4.67 1.28
N GLY A 8 -24.30 -5.86 0.81
CA GLY A 8 -23.42 -6.04 -0.35
C GLY A 8 -21.99 -5.50 -0.19
N TRP A 9 -21.52 -5.30 1.05
CA TRP A 9 -20.19 -4.75 1.35
C TRP A 9 -19.05 -5.59 0.77
N PHE A 10 -19.25 -6.90 0.72
CA PHE A 10 -18.33 -7.86 0.13
C PHE A 10 -19.05 -9.14 -0.33
N SER A 11 -18.36 -9.93 -1.14
CA SER A 11 -18.85 -11.19 -1.71
C SER A 11 -17.84 -12.31 -1.53
N PRO A 12 -18.26 -13.59 -1.60
CA PRO A 12 -17.32 -14.72 -1.63
C PRO A 12 -16.22 -14.51 -2.68
N LYS A 13 -15.01 -14.98 -2.36
CA LYS A 13 -13.74 -14.80 -3.09
C LYS A 13 -13.09 -13.42 -2.96
N GLU A 14 -13.77 -12.42 -2.40
CA GLU A 14 -13.15 -11.12 -2.12
C GLU A 14 -12.31 -11.16 -0.84
N VAL A 15 -11.31 -10.29 -0.76
CA VAL A 15 -10.45 -10.12 0.41
C VAL A 15 -10.96 -8.93 1.20
N VAL A 16 -11.24 -9.15 2.48
CA VAL A 16 -11.71 -8.11 3.40
C VAL A 16 -10.78 -7.99 4.59
N ARG A 17 -10.77 -6.81 5.20
CA ARG A 17 -10.18 -6.53 6.49
C ARG A 17 -11.26 -6.01 7.42
N VAL A 18 -11.33 -6.56 8.62
CA VAL A 18 -12.23 -6.14 9.69
C VAL A 18 -11.40 -5.55 10.81
N LEU A 19 -11.66 -4.30 11.17
CA LEU A 19 -10.95 -3.57 12.22
C LEU A 19 -11.73 -3.70 13.53
N LEU A 20 -11.32 -4.63 14.39
CA LEU A 20 -11.93 -4.87 15.69
C LEU A 20 -11.38 -3.88 16.72
N SER A 21 -12.15 -3.64 17.79
CA SER A 21 -11.72 -2.82 18.92
C SER A 21 -10.40 -3.34 19.52
N GLY A 22 -9.55 -2.42 20.00
CA GLY A 22 -8.27 -2.78 20.64
C GLY A 22 -7.12 -3.09 19.67
N ARG A 23 -7.09 -2.43 18.49
CA ARG A 23 -6.07 -2.57 17.43
C ARG A 23 -5.94 -3.98 16.84
N ARG A 24 -6.93 -4.86 17.04
CA ARG A 24 -6.95 -6.18 16.41
C ARG A 24 -7.55 -6.07 15.02
N GLU A 25 -6.81 -6.47 14.00
CA GLU A 25 -7.34 -6.63 12.65
C GLU A 25 -7.44 -8.10 12.27
N ILE A 26 -8.52 -8.46 11.56
CA ILE A 26 -8.64 -9.76 10.91
C ILE A 26 -8.77 -9.51 9.42
N SER A 27 -7.87 -10.10 8.64
CA SER A 27 -7.91 -10.04 7.18
C SER A 27 -7.92 -11.44 6.56
N GLY A 28 -8.67 -11.58 5.47
CA GLY A 28 -8.76 -12.85 4.77
C GLY A 28 -9.69 -12.81 3.57
N ARG A 29 -9.59 -13.85 2.75
CA ARG A 29 -10.51 -14.11 1.65
C ARG A 29 -11.81 -14.65 2.21
N VAL A 30 -12.93 -14.04 1.85
CA VAL A 30 -14.28 -14.50 2.18
C VAL A 30 -14.52 -15.82 1.46
N GLU A 31 -14.72 -16.90 2.20
CA GLU A 31 -15.08 -18.18 1.62
C GLU A 31 -16.60 -18.33 1.57
N HIS A 32 -17.28 -18.05 2.67
CA HIS A 32 -18.71 -18.26 2.82
C HIS A 32 -19.33 -17.26 3.82
N ILE A 33 -20.51 -16.74 3.50
CA ILE A 33 -21.31 -15.88 4.39
C ILE A 33 -22.48 -16.71 4.89
N GLY A 34 -22.37 -17.25 6.10
CA GLY A 34 -23.43 -18.03 6.73
C GLY A 34 -24.46 -17.17 7.45
N LEU A 35 -25.45 -17.82 8.06
CA LEU A 35 -26.51 -17.15 8.81
C LEU A 35 -25.94 -16.35 10.00
N LEU A 36 -25.10 -16.99 10.81
CA LEU A 36 -24.52 -16.41 12.03
C LEU A 36 -23.08 -15.92 11.85
N TYR A 37 -22.27 -16.61 11.05
CA TYR A 37 -20.84 -16.34 10.89
C TYR A 37 -20.44 -16.16 9.43
N THR A 38 -19.43 -15.34 9.20
CA THR A 38 -18.68 -15.26 7.94
C THR A 38 -17.35 -15.99 8.10
N LYS A 39 -17.05 -16.90 7.17
CA LYS A 39 -15.81 -17.68 7.14
C LYS A 39 -14.78 -16.98 6.26
N LEU A 40 -13.64 -16.63 6.85
CA LEU A 40 -12.48 -16.07 6.17
C LEU A 40 -11.31 -17.06 6.18
N ILE A 41 -10.52 -17.06 5.11
CA ILE A 41 -9.24 -17.78 5.05
C ILE A 41 -8.13 -16.74 4.84
N ASN A 42 -7.16 -16.68 5.76
CA ASN A 42 -6.04 -15.75 5.63
C ASN A 42 -4.94 -16.29 4.70
N ARG A 43 -3.90 -15.49 4.44
CA ARG A 43 -2.78 -15.90 3.55
C ARG A 43 -1.98 -17.10 4.06
N ALA A 44 -1.99 -17.35 5.36
CA ALA A 44 -1.36 -18.51 5.98
C ALA A 44 -2.27 -19.76 5.97
N GLY A 45 -3.42 -19.71 5.28
CA GLY A 45 -4.38 -20.81 5.24
C GLY A 45 -5.20 -20.98 6.53
N LYS A 46 -5.02 -20.12 7.54
CA LYS A 46 -5.78 -20.18 8.79
C LYS A 46 -7.21 -19.72 8.55
N VAL A 47 -8.15 -20.48 9.09
CA VAL A 47 -9.59 -20.21 9.01
C VAL A 47 -9.99 -19.33 10.19
N ALA A 48 -10.76 -18.27 9.92
CA ALA A 48 -11.38 -17.42 10.92
C ALA A 48 -12.90 -17.39 10.72
N TYR A 49 -13.65 -17.68 11.77
CA TYR A 49 -15.11 -17.53 11.80
C TYR A 49 -15.45 -16.24 12.54
N ILE A 50 -15.97 -15.25 11.83
CA ILE A 50 -16.30 -13.94 12.39
C ILE A 50 -17.82 -13.86 12.56
N PRO A 51 -18.35 -13.53 13.75
CA PRO A 51 -19.77 -13.27 13.94
C PRO A 51 -20.25 -12.17 12.99
N ASN A 52 -21.40 -12.37 12.36
CA ASN A 52 -21.96 -11.37 11.46
C ASN A 52 -22.32 -10.06 12.19
N SER A 53 -22.62 -10.12 13.49
CA SER A 53 -22.79 -8.93 14.33
C SER A 53 -21.51 -8.07 14.38
N ALA A 54 -20.33 -8.69 14.44
CA ALA A 54 -19.06 -7.99 14.41
C ALA A 54 -18.80 -7.35 13.03
N MET A 55 -19.20 -8.02 11.94
CA MET A 55 -19.11 -7.44 10.59
C MET A 55 -19.96 -6.18 10.44
N VAL A 56 -21.11 -6.11 11.12
CA VAL A 56 -22.00 -4.95 11.09
C VAL A 56 -21.53 -3.84 12.04
N ALA A 57 -20.99 -4.21 13.20
CA ALA A 57 -20.59 -3.27 14.24
C ALA A 57 -19.23 -2.58 13.97
N HIS A 58 -18.37 -3.19 13.15
CA HIS A 58 -17.01 -2.71 12.93
C HIS A 58 -16.77 -2.18 11.52
N LYS A 59 -15.71 -1.39 11.37
CA LYS A 59 -15.25 -0.94 10.06
C LYS A 59 -14.76 -2.13 9.24
N VAL A 60 -15.39 -2.35 8.09
CA VAL A 60 -15.00 -3.37 7.11
C VAL A 60 -14.44 -2.70 5.87
N GLU A 61 -13.21 -3.08 5.49
CA GLU A 61 -12.55 -2.62 4.27
C GLU A 61 -12.53 -3.75 3.24
N ASN A 62 -13.09 -3.49 2.05
CA ASN A 62 -13.03 -4.43 0.94
C ASN A 62 -11.75 -4.20 0.13
N LEU A 63 -10.72 -4.97 0.45
CA LEU A 63 -9.41 -4.87 -0.19
C LEU A 63 -9.47 -5.32 -1.65
N SER A 64 -10.40 -6.18 -2.06
CA SER A 64 -10.53 -6.59 -3.47
C SER A 64 -11.13 -5.50 -4.36
N ARG A 65 -11.92 -4.59 -3.80
CA ARG A 65 -12.56 -3.49 -4.54
C ARG A 65 -11.76 -2.18 -4.49
N ALA A 66 -10.67 -2.13 -3.72
CA ALA A 66 -9.76 -0.99 -3.70
C ALA A 66 -9.21 -0.73 -5.12
N PRO A 67 -9.49 0.45 -5.72
CA PRO A 67 -9.08 0.74 -7.10
C PRO A 67 -7.56 0.94 -7.21
N TYR A 68 -6.93 1.50 -6.17
CA TYR A 68 -5.50 1.71 -6.11
C TYR A 68 -4.88 1.14 -4.84
N ARG A 69 -3.59 0.86 -4.92
CA ARG A 69 -2.76 0.53 -3.78
C ARG A 69 -1.72 1.62 -3.60
N GLU A 70 -1.71 2.18 -2.41
CA GLU A 70 -0.66 3.08 -1.97
C GLU A 70 0.63 2.29 -1.76
N PHE A 71 1.71 2.82 -2.30
CA PHE A 71 3.08 2.50 -1.94
C PHE A 71 3.61 3.71 -1.19
N ARG A 72 3.99 3.51 0.07
CA ARG A 72 4.57 4.54 0.93
C ARG A 72 5.82 3.98 1.57
N GLU A 73 6.94 4.66 1.38
CA GLU A 73 8.22 4.29 1.99
C GLU A 73 8.98 5.55 2.41
N GLN A 74 9.89 5.38 3.36
CA GLN A 74 10.79 6.43 3.82
C GLN A 74 12.23 6.05 3.49
N LEU A 75 12.99 7.01 2.96
CA LEU A 75 14.42 6.87 2.68
C LEU A 75 15.20 7.86 3.54
N ALA A 76 16.32 7.41 4.08
CA ALA A 76 17.26 8.29 4.76
C ALA A 76 18.30 8.79 3.77
N ILE A 77 18.54 10.10 3.77
CA ILE A 77 19.59 10.75 2.98
C ILE A 77 20.63 11.29 3.96
N PRO A 78 21.90 10.86 3.91
CA PRO A 78 22.95 11.39 4.76
C PRO A 78 23.07 12.92 4.67
N PHE A 79 23.47 13.59 5.76
CA PHE A 79 23.62 15.05 5.75
C PHE A 79 24.61 15.58 4.71
N LYS A 80 25.64 14.80 4.38
CA LYS A 80 26.63 15.13 3.34
C LYS A 80 25.99 15.25 1.94
N ASP A 81 24.86 14.58 1.72
CA ASP A 81 24.22 14.44 0.41
C ASP A 81 22.94 15.28 0.29
N LEU A 82 22.66 16.18 1.26
CA LEU A 82 21.46 17.04 1.22
C LEU A 82 21.38 17.92 -0.03
N GLY A 83 22.53 18.29 -0.60
CA GLY A 83 22.58 19.09 -1.83
C GLY A 83 21.93 18.39 -3.04
N PHE A 84 21.88 17.06 -3.03
CA PHE A 84 21.28 16.25 -4.09
C PHE A 84 19.77 16.04 -3.92
N VAL A 85 19.17 16.47 -2.80
CA VAL A 85 17.75 16.23 -2.51
C VAL A 85 16.82 16.70 -3.64
N PRO A 86 16.97 17.91 -4.23
CA PRO A 86 16.13 18.33 -5.35
C PRO A 86 16.21 17.37 -6.56
N ASP A 87 17.44 16.96 -6.93
CA ASP A 87 17.67 16.04 -8.06
C ASP A 87 17.11 14.64 -7.79
N ILE A 88 17.25 14.16 -6.54
CA ILE A 88 16.69 12.89 -6.09
C ILE A 88 15.16 12.93 -6.21
N GLN A 89 14.52 13.99 -5.70
CA GLN A 89 13.06 14.15 -5.74
C GLN A 89 12.56 14.14 -7.18
N GLU A 90 13.16 14.94 -8.07
CA GLU A 90 12.76 15.03 -9.47
C GLU A 90 12.88 13.67 -10.19
N ARG A 91 14.04 13.00 -10.04
CA ARG A 91 14.29 11.71 -10.70
C ARG A 91 13.37 10.60 -10.18
N ILE A 92 13.14 10.55 -8.86
CA ILE A 92 12.22 9.58 -8.25
C ILE A 92 10.80 9.83 -8.72
N GLU A 93 10.32 11.07 -8.72
CA GLU A 93 8.98 11.38 -9.19
C GLU A 93 8.79 11.05 -10.67
N ALA A 94 9.79 11.34 -11.51
CA ALA A 94 9.79 10.97 -12.92
C ALA A 94 9.77 9.45 -13.12
N PHE A 95 10.61 8.71 -12.39
CA PHE A 95 10.65 7.24 -12.42
C PHE A 95 9.35 6.61 -11.92
N LEU A 96 8.80 7.11 -10.82
CA LEU A 96 7.54 6.62 -10.31
C LEU A 96 6.38 6.94 -11.26
N ARG A 97 6.42 8.07 -11.99
CA ARG A 97 5.37 8.41 -12.97
C ARG A 97 5.39 7.49 -14.18
N SER A 98 6.57 7.05 -14.63
CA SER A 98 6.68 6.06 -15.71
C SER A 98 6.31 4.63 -15.25
N THR A 99 6.41 4.35 -13.95
CA THR A 99 6.21 3.01 -13.37
C THR A 99 4.80 2.80 -12.78
N ALA A 100 4.25 3.79 -12.10
CA ALA A 100 2.98 3.75 -11.36
C ALA A 100 1.92 4.57 -12.09
N GLY A 101 1.10 3.90 -12.90
CA GLY A 101 0.21 4.51 -13.89
C GLY A 101 -1.08 5.20 -13.39
N ALA A 102 -1.11 5.79 -12.20
CA ALA A 102 -2.32 6.50 -11.72
C ALA A 102 -2.05 8.00 -11.50
N ASP A 103 -2.38 8.83 -12.49
CA ASP A 103 -2.24 10.30 -12.35
C ASP A 103 -3.44 10.97 -11.67
N MET A 104 -4.65 10.41 -11.78
CA MET A 104 -5.87 10.99 -11.20
C MET A 104 -6.88 9.96 -10.68
N LEU A 105 -7.55 10.30 -9.57
CA LEU A 105 -8.75 9.62 -9.07
C LEU A 105 -9.80 10.64 -8.62
N ARG A 106 -10.98 10.62 -9.24
CA ARG A 106 -12.14 11.46 -8.84
C ARG A 106 -11.76 12.95 -8.65
N GLY A 107 -10.89 13.49 -9.51
CA GLY A 107 -10.40 14.88 -9.43
C GLY A 107 -9.27 15.12 -8.42
N MET A 108 -8.82 14.09 -7.69
CA MET A 108 -7.61 14.15 -6.85
C MET A 108 -6.41 13.65 -7.64
N SER A 109 -5.33 14.43 -7.67
CA SER A 109 -4.06 13.99 -8.23
C SER A 109 -3.47 12.86 -7.37
N LEU A 110 -3.25 11.71 -8.00
CA LEU A 110 -2.52 10.58 -7.44
C LEU A 110 -1.07 10.54 -7.92
N ALA A 111 -0.60 11.65 -8.53
CA ALA A 111 0.75 11.79 -9.02
C ALA A 111 1.75 11.40 -7.92
N PRO A 112 2.79 10.63 -8.27
CA PRO A 112 3.86 10.28 -7.35
C PRO A 112 4.47 11.54 -6.72
N ARG A 113 4.83 11.42 -5.44
CA ARG A 113 5.47 12.49 -4.68
C ARG A 113 6.66 11.95 -3.93
N CYS A 114 7.74 12.70 -3.92
CA CYS A 114 8.90 12.48 -3.06
C CYS A 114 9.10 13.74 -2.22
N THR A 115 8.74 13.69 -0.94
CA THR A 115 8.71 14.88 -0.07
C THR A 115 9.74 14.76 1.04
N LEU A 116 10.53 15.80 1.27
CA LEU A 116 11.31 15.94 2.49
C LEU A 116 10.37 16.16 3.69
N THR A 117 10.19 15.12 4.52
CA THR A 117 9.25 15.15 5.65
C THR A 117 9.89 15.51 6.97
N GLY A 118 11.21 15.51 7.05
CA GLY A 118 11.91 15.90 8.26
C GLY A 118 13.40 15.63 8.21
N ILE A 119 14.04 15.91 9.35
CA ILE A 119 15.45 15.65 9.59
C ILE A 119 15.51 14.72 10.80
N ASN A 120 16.22 13.61 10.67
CA ASN A 120 16.41 12.64 11.73
C ASN A 120 17.87 12.60 12.18
N SER A 121 18.15 13.25 13.30
CA SER A 121 19.49 13.31 13.91
C SER A 121 20.02 11.91 14.28
N PHE A 122 19.14 10.94 14.59
CA PHE A 122 19.52 9.58 14.95
C PHE A 122 19.95 8.75 13.73
N ALA A 123 19.34 9.02 12.56
CA ALA A 123 19.73 8.41 11.29
C ALA A 123 20.86 9.18 10.58
N GLY A 124 21.33 10.30 11.15
CA GLY A 124 22.40 11.13 10.56
C GLY A 124 22.02 11.78 9.23
N GLY A 125 20.73 12.08 9.02
CA GLY A 125 20.25 12.49 7.70
C GLY A 125 18.86 13.13 7.64
N ALA A 126 18.48 13.53 6.43
CA ALA A 126 17.12 13.90 6.04
C ALA A 126 16.26 12.66 5.77
N VAL A 127 14.95 12.80 5.93
CA VAL A 127 13.98 11.75 5.60
C VAL A 127 13.14 12.18 4.41
N LEU A 128 13.24 11.43 3.32
CA LEU A 128 12.37 11.56 2.16
C LEU A 128 11.23 10.54 2.27
N GLU A 129 9.99 11.00 2.20
CA GLU A 129 8.81 10.16 2.08
C GLU A 129 8.39 10.06 0.61
N LEU A 130 8.28 8.84 0.13
CA LEU A 130 7.82 8.51 -1.21
C LEU A 130 6.39 8.02 -1.12
N VAL A 131 5.51 8.60 -1.92
CA VAL A 131 4.12 8.15 -2.04
C VAL A 131 3.77 8.03 -3.50
N CYS A 132 3.36 6.84 -3.93
CA CYS A 132 2.72 6.65 -5.23
C CYS A 132 1.55 5.68 -5.13
N TYR A 133 0.65 5.76 -6.10
CA TYR A 133 -0.54 4.92 -6.15
C TYR A 133 -0.52 4.10 -7.43
N ASN A 134 -0.87 2.83 -7.30
CA ASN A 134 -0.81 1.90 -8.40
C ASN A 134 -2.19 1.30 -8.67
N ASP A 135 -2.58 1.22 -9.94
CA ASP A 135 -3.79 0.49 -10.33
C ASP A 135 -3.55 -1.02 -10.12
N TYR A 136 -4.13 -1.53 -9.04
CA TYR A 136 -3.96 -2.93 -8.65
C TYR A 136 -4.64 -3.90 -9.62
N ARG A 137 -5.69 -3.47 -10.34
CA ARG A 137 -6.37 -4.32 -11.31
C ARG A 137 -5.48 -4.53 -12.53
N THR A 138 -4.84 -3.46 -13.01
CA THR A 138 -3.91 -3.50 -14.13
C THR A 138 -2.71 -4.38 -13.80
N LEU A 139 -2.04 -4.11 -12.68
CA LEU A 139 -0.89 -4.92 -12.22
C LEU A 139 -1.24 -6.40 -12.07
N ARG A 140 -2.40 -6.71 -11.48
CA ARG A 140 -2.83 -8.09 -11.30
C ARG A 140 -3.10 -8.80 -12.62
N ARG A 141 -3.62 -8.11 -13.64
CA ARG A 141 -3.82 -8.67 -14.99
C ARG A 141 -2.50 -8.99 -15.68
N GLU A 142 -1.49 -8.17 -15.45
CA GLU A 142 -0.12 -8.35 -15.96
C GLU A 142 0.68 -9.38 -15.15
N GLY A 143 0.07 -10.01 -14.14
CA GLY A 143 0.73 -11.01 -13.30
C GLY A 143 1.68 -10.42 -12.24
N PHE A 144 1.67 -9.10 -12.06
CA PHE A 144 2.45 -8.44 -11.02
C PHE A 144 1.76 -8.54 -9.65
N THR A 145 2.56 -8.89 -8.65
CA THR A 145 2.19 -8.74 -7.24
C THR A 145 2.65 -7.38 -6.72
N THR A 146 2.01 -6.88 -5.68
CA THR A 146 2.46 -5.66 -4.98
C THR A 146 3.92 -5.77 -4.51
N MET A 147 4.36 -6.98 -4.14
CA MET A 147 5.76 -7.21 -3.74
C MET A 147 6.73 -7.09 -4.91
N ARG A 148 6.36 -7.60 -6.09
CA ARG A 148 7.19 -7.50 -7.29
C ARG A 148 7.33 -6.06 -7.77
N LEU A 149 6.24 -5.30 -7.70
CA LEU A 149 6.30 -3.86 -7.96
C LEU A 149 7.20 -3.14 -6.96
N ARG A 150 7.03 -3.41 -5.65
CA ARG A 150 7.89 -2.85 -4.60
C ARG A 150 9.37 -3.14 -4.84
N HIS A 151 9.69 -4.38 -5.24
CA HIS A 151 11.04 -4.76 -5.61
C HIS A 151 11.57 -3.94 -6.81
N HIS A 152 10.78 -3.81 -7.88
CA HIS A 152 11.16 -3.01 -9.05
C HIS A 152 11.38 -1.54 -8.70
N ILE A 153 10.50 -0.96 -7.88
CA ILE A 153 10.64 0.42 -7.41
C ILE A 153 11.94 0.60 -6.62
N PHE A 154 12.26 -0.32 -5.70
CA PHE A 154 13.50 -0.22 -4.92
C PHE A 154 14.76 -0.33 -5.77
N LEU A 155 14.77 -1.20 -6.78
CA LEU A 155 15.91 -1.29 -7.70
C LEU A 155 16.08 -0.01 -8.50
N GLY A 156 15.00 0.56 -9.06
CA GLY A 156 15.10 1.82 -9.80
C GLY A 156 15.51 3.01 -8.92
N ILE A 157 15.07 3.05 -7.67
CA ILE A 157 15.54 4.06 -6.70
C ILE A 157 17.04 3.86 -6.42
N ALA A 158 17.49 2.62 -6.22
CA ALA A 158 18.91 2.35 -5.99
C ALA A 158 19.79 2.81 -7.17
N GLU A 159 19.35 2.56 -8.42
CA GLU A 159 20.01 3.05 -9.63
C GLU A 159 20.08 4.59 -9.70
N ILE A 160 19.00 5.29 -9.28
CA ILE A 160 18.99 6.76 -9.20
C ILE A 160 20.07 7.24 -8.21
N PHE A 161 20.15 6.64 -7.03
CA PHE A 161 21.13 7.01 -6.01
C PHE A 161 22.56 6.76 -6.49
N GLU A 162 22.81 5.58 -7.07
CA GLU A 162 24.10 5.22 -7.63
C GLU A 162 24.53 6.20 -8.74
N SER A 163 23.60 6.61 -9.61
CA SER A 163 23.87 7.58 -10.68
C SER A 163 24.25 8.99 -10.18
N LEU A 164 23.86 9.33 -8.94
CA LEU A 164 24.16 10.59 -8.28
C LEU A 164 25.38 10.48 -7.34
N GLY A 165 25.94 9.28 -7.17
CA GLY A 165 27.03 9.03 -6.21
C GLY A 165 26.59 9.14 -4.75
N VAL A 166 25.29 8.99 -4.47
CA VAL A 166 24.71 9.09 -3.13
C VAL A 166 24.63 7.72 -2.49
N GLU A 167 25.03 7.60 -1.23
CA GLU A 167 24.92 6.34 -0.50
C GLU A 167 23.47 6.01 -0.18
N PHE A 168 23.05 4.81 -0.57
CA PHE A 168 21.71 4.31 -0.31
C PHE A 168 21.57 3.84 1.14
N ALA A 169 20.81 4.56 1.95
CA ALA A 169 20.45 4.17 3.31
C ALA A 169 18.92 4.04 3.45
N ILE A 170 18.46 2.83 3.80
CA ILE A 170 17.06 2.61 4.18
C ILE A 170 16.92 2.97 5.67
N ALA A 171 15.91 3.80 5.99
CA ALA A 171 15.58 4.23 7.34
C ALA A 171 14.80 3.16 8.13
#